data_AF-A0A2E7HH12-F1
#
_entry.id   AF-A0A2E7HH12-F1
#
_cell.length_a   1.000
_cell.length_b   1.000
_cell.length_c   1.000
_cell.angle_alpha   90.00
_cell.angle_beta   90.00
_cell.angle_gamma   90.00
#
_symmetry.space_group_name_H-M   'P 1'
#
loop_
_entity.id
_entity.type
_entity.pdbx_description
1 polymer ?
#
loop_
_entity_poly.entity_id
_entity_poly.type
_entity_poly.pdbx_seq_one_letter_code
_entity_poly.pdbx_strand_id
1 'polypeptide(L)'
;MKHATVQALDALEPLLAELRTLGGMKEKKRGVFYVKSRAFLHFHEDPAGLFCDVRLDLPSDFERFAVNTSAERRRLLERVARTLAPV
;
A
#
# COMPACT_ATOMS: atom_id res chain seq x y z
N MET A 1 -6.86 13.39 -5.07
CA MET A 1 -6.42 13.02 -3.70
C MET A 1 -4.95 13.33 -3.56
N LYS A 2 -4.55 13.86 -2.40
CA LYS A 2 -3.15 14.22 -2.10
C LYS A 2 -2.44 12.98 -1.54
N HIS A 3 -1.22 12.69 -2.00
CA HIS A 3 -0.41 11.64 -1.41
C HIS A 3 -0.15 11.93 0.07
N ALA A 4 0.07 10.86 0.85
CA ALA A 4 0.43 10.97 2.25
C ALA A 4 1.68 11.85 2.40
N THR A 5 1.66 12.74 3.39
CA THR A 5 2.79 13.57 3.75
C THR A 5 3.93 12.72 4.32
N VAL A 6 5.12 13.32 4.44
CA VAL A 6 6.28 12.66 5.04
C VAL A 6 5.96 12.17 6.46
N GLN A 7 5.30 13.00 7.27
CA GLN A 7 4.92 12.66 8.65
C GLN A 7 3.92 11.50 8.71
N ALA A 8 2.95 11.47 7.79
CA ALA A 8 2.03 10.34 7.67
C ALA A 8 2.77 9.05 7.29
N LEU A 9 3.74 9.13 6.38
CA LEU A 9 4.58 8.00 6.00
C LEU A 9 5.51 7.55 7.13
N ASP A 10 5.97 8.46 8.01
CA ASP A 10 6.71 8.11 9.22
C ASP A 10 5.87 7.25 10.17
N ALA A 11 4.60 7.60 10.37
CA ALA A 11 3.67 6.80 11.19
C ALA A 11 3.34 5.42 10.56
N LEU A 12 3.51 5.29 9.25
CA LEU A 12 3.32 4.05 8.49
C LEU A 12 4.62 3.25 8.30
N GLU A 13 5.76 3.71 8.81
CA GLU A 13 7.04 3.05 8.56
C GLU A 13 7.05 1.55 8.92
N PRO A 14 6.43 1.09 10.03
CA PRO A 14 6.34 -0.36 10.31
C PRO A 14 5.61 -1.13 9.20
N LEU A 15 4.51 -0.58 8.67
CA LEU A 15 3.77 -1.18 7.55
C LEU A 15 4.60 -1.14 6.25
N LEU A 16 5.29 -0.03 5.99
CA LEU A 16 6.16 0.10 4.81
C LEU A 16 7.32 -0.91 4.85
N ALA A 17 7.90 -1.14 6.02
CA ALA A 17 8.93 -2.15 6.22
C ALA A 17 8.41 -3.56 5.88
N GLU A 18 7.23 -3.93 6.36
CA GLU A 18 6.61 -5.23 6.01
C GLU A 18 6.32 -5.33 4.50
N LEU A 19 5.76 -4.29 3.87
CA LEU A 19 5.51 -4.27 2.43
C LEU A 19 6.80 -4.46 1.63
N ARG A 20 7.92 -3.86 2.04
CA ARG A 20 9.22 -4.02 1.38
C ARG A 20 9.75 -5.45 1.42
N THR A 21 9.33 -6.27 2.39
CA THR A 21 9.68 -7.70 2.43
C THR A 21 8.90 -8.55 1.44
N LEU A 22 7.75 -8.06 0.95
CA LEU A 22 6.95 -8.75 -0.04
C LEU A 22 7.60 -8.57 -1.43
N GLY A 23 8.15 -9.66 -1.96
CA GLY A 23 8.72 -9.68 -3.31
C GLY A 23 7.65 -9.42 -4.39
N GLY A 24 8.10 -9.08 -5.60
CA GLY A 24 7.21 -8.89 -6.76
C GLY A 24 6.74 -7.45 -7.00
N MET A 25 7.07 -6.52 -6.11
CA MET A 25 6.86 -5.08 -6.31
C MET A 25 8.12 -4.26 -6.04
N LYS A 26 8.18 -3.05 -6.60
CA LYS A 26 9.28 -2.10 -6.45
C LYS A 26 8.76 -0.77 -5.89
N GLU A 27 9.35 -0.32 -4.78
CA GLU A 27 9.12 1.02 -4.26
C GLU A 27 9.85 2.05 -5.14
N LYS A 28 9.12 2.93 -5.82
CA LYS A 28 9.72 4.00 -6.66
C LYS A 28 9.93 5.30 -5.90
N LYS A 29 9.06 5.56 -4.92
CA LYS A 29 9.10 6.66 -3.96
C LYS A 29 8.57 6.11 -2.65
N ARG A 30 8.94 6.72 -1.52
CA ARG A 30 8.48 6.28 -0.21
C ARG A 30 6.95 6.16 -0.19
N GLY A 31 6.43 4.97 0.11
CA GLY A 31 4.99 4.71 0.13
C GLY A 31 4.32 4.62 -1.25
N VAL A 32 5.09 4.44 -2.34
CA VAL A 32 4.56 4.25 -3.70
C VAL A 32 5.23 3.05 -4.36
N PHE A 33 4.45 2.00 -4.56
CA PHE A 33 4.91 0.71 -5.07
C PHE A 33 4.37 0.43 -6.46
N TYR A 34 5.19 -0.24 -7.27
CA TYR A 34 4.89 -0.58 -8.66
C TYR A 34 5.09 -2.08 -8.90
N VAL A 35 4.25 -2.64 -9.78
CA VAL A 35 4.38 -4.01 -10.32
C VAL A 35 4.41 -3.91 -11.84
N LYS A 36 5.41 -4.49 -12.50
CA LYS A 36 5.56 -4.48 -13.98
C LYS A 36 5.35 -3.07 -14.59
N SER A 37 6.01 -2.06 -14.01
CA SER A 37 5.90 -0.65 -14.41
C SER A 37 4.55 0.05 -14.20
N ARG A 38 3.55 -0.63 -13.61
CA ARG A 38 2.25 -0.04 -13.27
C ARG A 38 2.19 0.32 -11.79
N ALA A 39 1.57 1.46 -11.47
CA ALA A 39 1.32 1.83 -10.09
C ALA A 39 0.43 0.77 -9.45
N PHE A 40 0.91 0.19 -8.35
CA PHE A 40 0.29 -0.94 -7.68
C PHE A 40 -0.33 -0.51 -6.36
N LEU A 41 0.41 0.25 -5.54
CA LEU A 41 -0.04 0.70 -4.24
C LEU A 41 0.50 2.10 -3.93
N HIS A 42 -0.33 2.96 -3.35
CA HIS A 42 0.11 4.23 -2.78
C HIS A 42 -0.73 4.67 -1.58
N PHE A 43 -0.14 5.50 -0.73
CA PHE A 43 -0.82 6.03 0.45
C PHE A 43 -1.31 7.47 0.24
N HIS A 44 -2.44 7.78 0.87
CA HIS A 44 -2.98 9.12 1.01
C HIS A 44 -3.49 9.35 2.44
N GLU A 45 -3.58 10.63 2.80
CA GLU A 45 -4.20 11.08 4.04
C GLU A 45 -5.35 12.02 3.70
N ASP A 46 -6.42 11.92 4.48
CA ASP A 46 -7.57 12.82 4.45
C ASP A 46 -8.16 12.94 5.88
N PRO A 47 -9.19 13.78 6.12
CA PRO A 47 -9.74 13.98 7.46
C PRO A 47 -10.23 12.71 8.17
N ALA A 48 -10.59 11.65 7.42
CA ALA A 48 -10.98 10.36 8.01
C ALA A 48 -9.78 9.47 8.39
N GLY A 49 -8.56 9.85 8.00
CA GLY A 49 -7.32 9.19 8.40
C GLY A 49 -6.42 8.82 7.23
N LEU A 50 -5.67 7.73 7.42
CA LEU A 50 -4.72 7.18 6.48
C LEU A 50 -5.32 6.01 5.71
N PHE A 51 -5.05 6.03 4.41
CA PHE A 51 -5.58 5.05 3.49
C PHE A 51 -4.53 4.64 2.48
N CYS A 52 -4.74 3.43 1.97
CA CYS A 52 -3.95 2.79 0.95
C CYS A 52 -4.85 2.47 -0.24
N ASP A 53 -4.51 3.02 -1.40
CA ASP A 53 -5.13 2.64 -2.66
C ASP A 53 -4.23 1.58 -3.32
N VAL A 54 -4.76 0.37 -3.51
CA VAL A 54 -4.03 -0.80 -4.04
C VAL A 54 -4.80 -1.50 -5.17
N ARG A 55 -4.10 -2.02 -6.18
CA ARG A 55 -4.70 -2.80 -7.28
C ARG A 55 -4.47 -4.30 -7.03
N LEU A 56 -5.45 -4.98 -6.46
CA LEU A 56 -5.32 -6.40 -6.10
C LEU A 56 -5.52 -7.35 -7.27
N ASP A 57 -6.12 -6.86 -8.35
CA ASP A 57 -6.20 -7.49 -9.66
C ASP A 57 -5.72 -6.50 -10.71
N LEU A 58 -4.78 -6.88 -11.57
CA LEU A 58 -4.33 -6.04 -12.70
C LEU A 58 -5.01 -6.54 -13.97
N PRO A 59 -5.78 -5.72 -14.72
CA PRO A 59 -5.74 -4.26 -14.78
C PRO A 59 -6.83 -3.50 -13.98
N SER A 60 -7.41 -4.06 -12.92
CA SER A 60 -8.55 -3.47 -12.19
C SER A 60 -8.26 -2.11 -11.56
N ASP A 61 -9.32 -1.44 -11.12
CA ASP A 61 -9.25 -0.17 -10.39
C ASP A 61 -8.57 -0.31 -9.03
N PHE A 62 -8.23 0.83 -8.43
CA PHE A 62 -7.72 0.86 -7.06
C PHE A 62 -8.85 0.53 -6.08
N GLU A 63 -8.59 -0.45 -5.23
CA GLU A 63 -9.35 -0.68 -4.01
C GLU A 63 -8.74 0.12 -2.88
N ARG A 64 -9.60 0.80 -2.10
CA ARG A 64 -9.19 1.59 -0.95
C ARG A 64 -9.28 0.80 0.35
N PHE A 65 -8.20 0.82 1.12
CA PHE A 65 -8.12 0.24 2.46
C PHE A 65 -7.75 1.32 3.46
N ALA A 66 -8.51 1.44 4.56
CA ALA A 66 -8.04 2.16 5.73
C ALA A 66 -6.79 1.46 6.30
N VAL A 67 -5.86 2.22 6.88
CA VAL A 67 -4.62 1.71 7.52
C VAL A 67 -4.34 2.39 8.85
N ASN A 68 -5.39 2.83 9.53
CA ASN A 68 -5.34 3.58 10.78
C ASN A 68 -5.00 2.68 11.97
N THR A 69 -5.38 1.40 11.91
CA THR A 69 -5.19 0.42 12.99
C THR A 69 -4.29 -0.73 12.57
N SER A 70 -3.68 -1.42 13.55
CA SER A 70 -2.86 -2.61 13.27
C SER A 70 -3.64 -3.72 12.57
N ALA A 71 -4.92 -3.90 12.88
CA ALA A 71 -5.77 -4.90 12.23
C ALA A 71 -6.03 -4.57 10.75
N GLU A 72 -6.30 -3.30 10.44
CA GLU A 72 -6.44 -2.82 9.08
C GLU A 72 -5.16 -2.99 8.26
N ARG A 73 -4.01 -2.63 8.85
CA ARG A 73 -2.67 -2.81 8.25
C ARG A 73 -2.39 -4.28 7.96
N ARG A 74 -2.71 -5.17 8.90
CA ARG A 74 -2.56 -6.62 8.73
C ARG A 74 -3.41 -7.15 7.57
N ARG A 75 -4.67 -6.71 7.49
CA ARG A 75 -5.58 -7.09 6.40
C ARG A 75 -5.06 -6.63 5.03
N LEU A 76 -4.51 -5.42 4.94
CA LEU A 76 -3.87 -4.93 3.71
C LEU A 76 -2.69 -5.83 3.31
N LEU A 77 -1.79 -6.13 4.25
CA LEU A 77 -0.62 -6.98 3.99
C LEU A 77 -1.00 -8.36 3.48
N GLU A 78 -2.02 -8.99 4.08
CA GLU A 78 -2.50 -10.31 3.65
C GLU A 78 -3.07 -10.29 2.22
N ARG A 79 -3.80 -9.23 1.86
CA ARG A 79 -4.32 -9.07 0.50
C ARG A 79 -3.19 -8.85 -0.51
N VAL A 80 -2.25 -7.95 -0.19
CA VAL A 80 -1.09 -7.68 -1.05
C VAL A 80 -0.23 -8.93 -1.24
N ALA A 81 0.10 -9.64 -0.15
CA ALA A 81 0.90 -10.85 -0.22
C ALA A 81 0.23 -11.93 -1.09
N ARG A 82 -1.09 -12.11 -0.96
CA ARG A 82 -1.85 -13.03 -1.80
C ARG A 82 -1.81 -12.65 -3.28
N THR A 83 -1.94 -11.36 -3.59
CA THR A 83 -1.85 -10.87 -4.98
C THR A 83 -0.46 -11.05 -5.59
N LEU A 84 0.60 -10.96 -4.78
CA LEU A 84 1.98 -11.07 -5.25
C LEU A 84 2.50 -12.52 -5.30
N ALA A 85 1.82 -13.45 -4.62
CA ALA A 85 2.19 -14.86 -4.65
C ALA A 85 2.10 -15.41 -6.10
N PRO A 86 3.11 -16.17 -6.56
CA PRO A 86 3.00 -16.85 -7.85
C PRO A 86 1.83 -17.84 -7.81
N VAL A 87 1.00 -17.80 -8.86
CA VAL A 87 0.02 -18.85 -9.17
C VAL A 87 0.70 -20.16 -9.53
#